data_AF-H8MB24-F1
#
_entry.id   AF-H8MB24-F1
#
_cell.length_a   1.000
_cell.length_b   1.000
_cell.length_c   1.000
_cell.angle_alpha   90.00
_cell.angle_beta   90.00
_cell.angle_gamma   90.00
#
_symmetry.space_group_name_H-M   'P 1'
#
loop_
_entity.id
_entity.type
_entity.pdbx_description
1 polymer ?
#
loop_
_entity_poly.entity_id
_entity_poly.type
_entity_poly.pdbx_seq_one_letter_code
_entity_poly.pdbx_strand_id
1 'polypeptide(L)'
;MSTVGCLRESEEKDKISIVTATVHHQYADLKIPPFFDTVVKGLKIKESNFTEWIVITGIEGFTYEEGFEYELKLQKTYLSNPPQDSPSNITYKLIEILLKKQK
;
A
#
# COMPACT_ATOMS: atom_id res chain seq x y z
N MET A 1 -3.46 16.14 -40.56
CA MET A 1 -3.95 14.76 -40.33
C MET A 1 -3.62 14.40 -38.89
N SER A 2 -4.54 14.65 -37.98
CA SER A 2 -4.38 14.34 -36.56
C SER A 2 -4.92 12.95 -36.33
N THR A 3 -4.07 11.93 -36.37
CA THR A 3 -4.44 10.60 -35.85
C THR A 3 -4.35 10.65 -34.34
N VAL A 4 -5.42 11.17 -33.73
CA VAL A 4 -5.87 10.75 -32.40
C VAL A 4 -6.16 9.26 -32.53
N GLY A 5 -5.33 8.44 -31.90
CA GLY A 5 -5.39 7.00 -32.10
C GLY A 5 -4.45 6.24 -31.20
N CYS A 6 -4.43 6.56 -29.90
CA CYS A 6 -4.00 5.56 -28.92
C CYS A 6 -5.18 4.63 -28.64
N LEU A 7 -5.54 3.80 -29.62
CA LEU A 7 -6.21 2.54 -29.36
C LEU A 7 -5.10 1.52 -29.08
N ARG A 8 -4.58 1.56 -27.86
CA ARG A 8 -4.11 0.34 -27.23
C ARG A 8 -5.09 0.09 -26.10
N GLU A 9 -6.11 -0.69 -26.40
CA GLU A 9 -6.72 -1.55 -25.38
C GLU A 9 -5.59 -2.47 -24.87
N SER A 10 -4.79 -1.94 -23.96
CA SER A 10 -3.90 -2.74 -23.14
C SER A 10 -4.81 -3.42 -22.12
N GLU A 11 -5.40 -4.55 -22.52
CA GLU A 11 -6.06 -5.48 -21.60
C GLU A 11 -5.00 -6.16 -20.70
N GLU A 12 -4.22 -5.36 -19.98
CA GLU A 12 -3.38 -5.85 -18.92
C GLU A 12 -4.20 -5.78 -17.64
N LYS A 13 -5.05 -6.79 -17.46
CA LYS A 13 -5.99 -6.87 -16.34
C LYS A 13 -5.22 -6.70 -15.04
N ASP A 14 -5.69 -5.80 -14.17
CA ASP A 14 -5.12 -5.60 -12.84
C ASP A 14 -5.11 -6.93 -12.09
N LYS A 15 -3.93 -7.33 -11.59
CA LYS A 15 -3.83 -8.56 -10.81
C LYS A 15 -4.19 -8.23 -9.36
N ILE A 16 -5.42 -8.55 -9.01
CA ILE A 16 -5.92 -8.43 -7.64
C ILE A 16 -5.55 -9.71 -6.88
N SER A 17 -4.99 -9.57 -5.68
CA SER A 17 -4.68 -10.68 -4.78
C SER A 17 -5.00 -10.28 -3.35
N ILE A 18 -5.65 -11.18 -2.61
CA ILE A 18 -5.97 -10.96 -1.21
C ILE A 18 -4.82 -11.47 -0.37
N VAL A 19 -4.30 -10.62 0.51
CA VAL A 19 -3.18 -10.92 1.40
C VAL A 19 -3.55 -10.54 2.81
N THR A 20 -3.09 -11.31 3.79
CA THR A 20 -3.16 -10.90 5.19
C THR A 20 -1.88 -10.14 5.53
N ALA A 21 -1.98 -9.07 6.31
CA ALA A 21 -0.85 -8.29 6.76
C ALA A 21 -1.01 -7.89 8.23
N THR A 22 0.09 -7.98 8.97
CA THR A 22 0.17 -7.48 10.36
C THR A 22 0.70 -6.05 10.35
N VAL A 23 0.00 -5.12 10.99
CA VAL A 23 0.42 -3.72 11.17
C VAL A 23 1.04 -3.57 12.56
N HIS A 24 2.25 -3.02 12.61
CA HIS A 24 2.97 -2.76 13.84
C HIS A 24 2.33 -1.62 14.64
N HIS A 25 2.42 -1.68 15.97
CA HIS A 25 1.86 -0.69 16.91
C HIS A 25 2.64 0.64 16.99
N GLN A 26 3.67 0.82 16.15
CA GLN A 26 4.46 2.05 16.06
C GLN A 26 4.60 2.46 14.60
N TYR A 27 4.54 3.76 14.36
CA TYR A 27 4.91 4.34 13.07
C TYR A 27 6.40 4.13 12.78
N ALA A 28 6.75 4.12 11.50
CA ALA A 28 8.11 4.19 11.03
C ALA A 28 8.37 5.56 10.40
N ASP A 29 9.55 6.10 10.67
CA ASP A 29 9.96 7.40 10.14
C ASP A 29 10.47 7.24 8.70
N LEU A 30 9.73 7.78 7.73
CA LEU A 30 10.14 7.88 6.34
C LEU A 30 10.84 9.22 6.11
N LYS A 31 12.07 9.17 5.61
CA LYS A 31 12.81 10.35 5.14
C LYS A 31 12.69 10.41 3.63
N ILE A 32 12.05 11.46 3.11
CA ILE A 32 11.81 11.62 1.67
C ILE A 32 12.89 12.55 1.09
N PRO A 33 13.89 12.04 0.33
CA PRO A 33 14.83 12.90 -0.37
C PRO A 33 14.12 13.65 -1.52
N PRO A 34 14.50 14.90 -1.84
CA PRO A 34 15.61 15.69 -1.28
C PRO A 34 15.29 16.46 0.00
N PHE A 35 14.05 16.40 0.50
CA PHE A 35 13.59 17.14 1.68
C PHE A 35 13.84 16.35 2.98
N PHE A 36 15.12 16.17 3.33
CA PHE A 36 15.54 15.36 4.50
C PHE A 36 15.04 15.87 5.86
N ASP A 37 14.48 17.08 5.93
CA ASP A 37 13.93 17.68 7.14
C ASP A 37 12.50 17.22 7.47
N THR A 38 11.77 16.66 6.49
CA THR A 38 10.40 16.21 6.70
C THR A 38 10.36 14.71 6.99
N VAL A 39 10.15 14.37 8.26
CA VAL A 39 9.86 13.00 8.67
C VAL A 39 8.37 12.74 8.49
N VAL A 40 8.03 11.86 7.56
CA VAL A 40 6.65 11.40 7.36
C VAL A 40 6.45 10.11 8.14
N LYS A 41 5.36 10.04 8.92
CA LYS A 41 4.98 8.82 9.62
C LYS A 41 4.42 7.80 8.63
N GLY A 42 5.09 6.66 8.47
CA GLY A 42 4.65 5.53 7.68
C GLY A 42 4.15 4.38 8.56
N LEU A 43 3.24 3.58 8.03
CA LEU A 43 2.75 2.36 8.64
C LEU A 43 3.71 1.22 8.34
N LYS A 44 4.19 0.55 9.37
CA LYS A 44 5.04 -0.64 9.23
C LYS A 44 4.14 -1.87 9.17
N ILE A 45 4.09 -2.54 8.03
CA ILE A 45 3.27 -3.72 7.81
C ILE A 45 4.12 -4.93 7.41
N LYS A 46 3.69 -6.13 7.77
CA LYS A 46 4.30 -7.39 7.36
C LYS A 46 3.23 -8.26 6.73
N GLU A 47 3.28 -8.40 5.40
CA GLU A 47 2.40 -9.30 4.67
C GLU A 47 2.71 -10.76 5.02
N SER A 48 1.74 -11.65 5.10
CA SER A 48 1.99 -13.08 5.37
C SER A 48 2.84 -13.75 4.28
N ASN A 49 2.87 -13.17 3.07
CA ASN A 49 3.72 -13.63 1.96
C ASN A 49 5.17 -13.16 2.07
N PHE A 50 5.47 -12.20 2.95
CA PHE A 50 6.81 -11.62 3.11
C PHE A 50 7.26 -11.75 4.57
N THR A 51 8.52 -12.13 4.76
CA THR A 51 9.10 -12.21 6.12
C THR A 51 9.55 -10.85 6.65
N GLU A 52 9.68 -9.86 5.77
CA GLU A 52 10.19 -8.54 6.10
C GLU A 52 9.07 -7.52 6.33
N TRP A 53 9.35 -6.56 7.21
CA TRP A 53 8.46 -5.44 7.43
C TRP A 53 8.69 -4.38 6.36
N ILE A 54 7.63 -4.01 5.66
CA ILE A 54 7.61 -2.91 4.71
C ILE A 54 6.98 -1.68 5.36
N VAL A 55 7.46 -0.49 4.99
CA VAL A 55 6.86 0.77 5.43
C VAL A 55 6.08 1.35 4.28
N ILE A 56 4.79 1.59 4.50
CA ILE A 56 3.88 2.20 3.52
C ILE A 56 3.35 3.52 4.08
N THR A 57 2.99 4.44 3.20
CA THR A 57 2.44 5.74 3.61
C THR A 57 1.02 5.63 4.16
N GLY A 58 0.28 4.59 3.77
CA GLY A 58 -1.09 4.35 4.24
C GLY A 58 -1.72 3.15 3.55
N ILE A 59 -2.91 2.78 4.02
CA ILE A 59 -3.75 1.72 3.44
C ILE A 59 -5.11 2.35 3.12
N GLU A 60 -5.63 2.16 1.91
CA GLU A 60 -6.93 2.72 1.53
C GLU A 60 -8.05 2.14 2.39
N GLY A 61 -8.86 3.00 3.00
CA GLY A 61 -9.99 2.59 3.84
C GLY A 61 -9.60 2.13 5.25
N PHE A 62 -8.33 2.22 5.64
CA PHE A 62 -7.88 1.91 6.99
C PHE A 62 -7.37 3.15 7.71
N THR A 63 -7.83 3.35 8.94
CA THR A 63 -7.29 4.37 9.85
C THR A 63 -6.52 3.67 10.94
N TYR A 64 -5.22 3.92 10.98
CA TYR A 64 -4.35 3.35 12.00
C TYR A 64 -4.37 4.20 13.29
N GLU A 65 -4.34 3.52 14.43
CA GLU A 65 -4.22 4.14 15.76
C GLU A 65 -2.92 3.68 16.42
N GLU A 66 -2.13 4.63 16.90
CA GLU A 66 -0.87 4.36 17.59
C GLU A 66 -1.10 3.58 18.89
N GLY A 67 -0.22 2.62 19.20
CA GLY A 67 -0.37 1.74 20.36
C GLY A 67 -1.29 0.52 20.11
N PHE A 68 -1.76 0.32 18.88
CA PHE A 68 -2.52 -0.87 18.50
C PHE A 68 -1.83 -1.66 17.40
N GLU A 69 -1.75 -2.96 17.58
CA GLU A 69 -1.34 -3.93 16.57
C GLU A 69 -2.59 -4.45 15.85
N TYR A 70 -2.54 -4.52 14.53
CA TYR A 70 -3.66 -4.96 13.72
C TYR A 70 -3.28 -6.15 12.85
N GLU A 71 -4.20 -7.09 12.68
CA GLU A 71 -4.14 -8.07 11.60
C GLU A 71 -5.23 -7.74 10.60
N LEU A 72 -4.82 -7.40 9.38
CA LEU A 72 -5.69 -6.88 8.34
C LEU A 72 -5.69 -7.82 7.15
N LYS A 73 -6.87 -8.01 6.57
CA LYS A 73 -7.02 -8.61 5.25
C LYS A 73 -7.03 -7.48 4.23
N LEU A 74 -6.02 -7.45 3.38
CA LEU A 74 -5.79 -6.41 2.39
C LEU A 74 -5.99 -6.94 0.98
N GLN A 75 -6.59 -6.13 0.12
CA GLN A 75 -6.58 -6.32 -1.31
C GLN A 75 -5.32 -5.66 -1.87
N LYS A 76 -4.38 -6.47 -2.35
CA LYS A 76 -3.22 -6.03 -3.10
C LYS A 76 -3.57 -6.00 -4.58
N THR A 77 -3.51 -4.83 -5.18
CA THR A 77 -3.76 -4.69 -6.62
C THR A 77 -2.45 -4.34 -7.30
N TYR A 78 -1.98 -5.22 -8.20
CA TYR A 78 -0.85 -4.95 -9.07
C TYR A 78 -1.36 -4.36 -10.38
N LEU A 79 -1.06 -3.08 -10.59
CA LEU A 79 -1.36 -2.34 -11.81
C LEU A 79 -0.33 -2.73 -12.87
N SER A 80 -0.78 -3.45 -13.90
CA SER A 80 0.09 -3.87 -15.00
C SER A 80 0.47 -2.69 -15.90
N ASN A 81 -0.44 -1.72 -16.08
CA ASN A 81 -0.17 -0.46 -16.78
C ASN A 81 -0.30 0.70 -15.79
N PRO A 82 0.75 1.01 -14.99
CA PRO A 82 0.68 2.10 -14.03
C PRO A 82 0.46 3.41 -14.80
N PRO A 83 -0.48 4.27 -14.39
CA PRO A 83 -0.50 5.64 -14.90
C PRO A 83 0.87 6.26 -14.59
N GLN A 84 1.41 7.06 -15.51
CA GLN A 84 2.73 7.69 -15.41
C GLN A 84 2.94 8.52 -14.12
N ASP A 85 1.86 8.76 -13.37
CA ASP A 85 1.77 9.57 -12.17
C ASP A 85 1.77 8.76 -10.85
N SER A 86 1.61 7.43 -10.88
CA SER A 86 1.60 6.64 -9.64
C SER A 86 3.03 6.25 -9.22
N PRO A 87 3.48 6.61 -8.00
CA PRO A 87 4.83 6.29 -7.53
C PRO A 87 5.05 4.79 -7.28
N SER A 88 4.01 3.95 -7.36
CA SER A 88 4.10 2.50 -7.18
C SER A 88 3.05 1.76 -8.01
N ASN A 89 3.45 0.62 -8.58
CA ASN A 89 2.57 -0.32 -9.29
C ASN A 89 1.65 -1.13 -8.36
N ILE A 90 1.71 -0.91 -7.05
CA ILE A 90 1.02 -1.73 -6.05
C ILE A 90 0.20 -0.83 -5.13
N THR A 91 -1.08 -1.15 -4.97
CA THR A 91 -1.97 -0.49 -4.02
C THR A 91 -2.51 -1.49 -3.00
N TYR A 92 -2.68 -1.03 -1.75
CA TYR A 92 -3.25 -1.81 -0.66
C TYR A 92 -4.57 -1.19 -0.21
N LYS A 93 -5.63 -1.98 -0.25
CA LYS A 93 -6.97 -1.58 0.22
C LYS A 93 -7.43 -2.48 1.35
N LEU A 94 -7.97 -1.90 2.40
CA LEU A 94 -8.57 -2.65 3.49
C LEU A 94 -9.82 -3.38 3.02
N ILE A 95 -9.83 -4.70 3.22
CA ILE A 95 -11.04 -5.52 3.07
C ILE A 95 -11.68 -5.70 4.45
N GLU A 96 -10.88 -6.14 5.43
CA GLU A 96 -11.39 -6.54 6.74
C GLU A 96 -10.31 -6.40 7.81
N ILE A 97 -10.71 -6.07 9.04
CA ILE A 97 -9.86 -6.08 10.23
C ILE A 97 -10.10 -7.42 10.93
N LEU A 98 -9.11 -8.32 10.88
CA LEU A 98 -9.20 -9.65 11.50
C LEU A 98 -8.93 -9.58 13.01
N LEU A 99 -7.98 -8.74 13.41
CA LEU A 99 -7.60 -8.56 14.81
C LEU A 99 -7.23 -7.10 15.08
N LYS A 100 -7.64 -6.60 16.24
CA LYS A 100 -7.13 -5.36 16.84
C LYS A 100 -6.68 -5.68 18.26
N LYS A 101 -5.43 -5.39 18.59
CA LYS A 101 -4.87 -5.65 19.92
C LYS A 101 -4.12 -4.43 20.43
N GLN A 102 -4.42 -3.98 21.64
CA GLN A 102 -3.68 -2.92 22.30
C GLN A 102 -2.32 -3.45 22.80
N LYS A 103 -1.27 -2.65 22.60
CA LYS A 103 0.09 -2.94 23.04
C LYS A 103 0.57 -1.93 24.06
#